data_AF-A0A8H3BFW8-F1
#
_entry.id   AF-A0A8H3BFW8-F1
#
_cell.length_a   1.000
_cell.length_b   1.000
_cell.length_c   1.000
_cell.angle_alpha   90.00
_cell.angle_beta   90.00
_cell.angle_gamma   90.00
#
_symmetry.space_group_name_H-M   'P 1'
#
loop_
_entity.id
_entity.type
_entity.pdbx_description
1 polymer ?
#
loop_
_entity_poly.entity_id
_entity_poly.type
_entity_poly.pdbx_seq_one_letter_code
_entity_poly.pdbx_strand_id
1 'polypeptide(L)'
;MDYQDWGPAFSHYPPIFQERIEASFARYMAAKDVVIDVPGNVIPLDLLETALATGENMHKIGYHGGPNFPVLLTTMREYTKKHSGDVFDNYYGFLCVRNLIRMVCIGILSENSSLEGFLRKLNSDMSWHKVTELLSSMALNVVHQAMATNSSDTITDLLGFQSFGGAAFVANGGLRQEDAHFLVHLLWKSRKSIILLKSKQLLPGLPTLLFVLSEMTKRLTDIRDSQKVQLQDLTIRSYLVNASEPDREILSRIAMWIHNSLHPPGLPGSNIRPDYIPVDDDDGSMVAQAYINLSSSPIDQAPGTSTDMFIGISMVLFRWIFIVLTKPEPRSPSLDELIPAAMNIALERLRVEIDRESSGPMTETMRTLTWYYSADICRQIRWFHENTRAPSVREALVTMLYNAEFHDLLGRYLTIVFRSQDIKPQMWEFFLGGIEQVSDFLNLSPRIPTTEMESAAAQWLKITNHVFYHLNSLLPCPTPKAILGDAMDA
;
A
#
# COMPACT_ATOMS: atom_id res chain seq x y z
N MET A 1 1.68 21.52 37.47
CA MET A 1 2.30 21.38 36.14
C MET A 1 1.18 21.53 35.15
N ASP A 2 1.01 22.77 34.69
CA ASP A 2 -0.09 23.18 33.83
C ASP A 2 0.00 22.52 32.46
N TYR A 3 -1.16 22.16 31.92
CA TYR A 3 -1.34 21.47 30.65
C TYR A 3 -0.60 22.22 29.53
N GLN A 4 0.42 21.59 28.94
CA GLN A 4 0.99 22.04 27.67
C GLN A 4 -0.16 22.09 26.64
N ASP A 5 -0.29 23.21 25.93
CA ASP A 5 -1.15 23.33 24.76
C ASP A 5 -0.61 22.34 23.69
N TRP A 6 -1.32 21.24 23.49
CA TRP A 6 -0.98 20.20 22.51
C TRP A 6 -1.53 20.51 21.11
N GLY A 7 -2.14 21.69 20.98
CA GLY A 7 -2.69 22.21 19.75
C GLY A 7 -4.12 21.75 19.47
N PRO A 8 -4.61 22.03 18.26
CA PRO A 8 -5.98 21.72 17.84
C PRO A 8 -6.26 20.20 17.81
N ALA A 9 -7.54 19.83 17.75
CA ALA A 9 -7.98 18.45 17.52
C ALA A 9 -7.82 18.02 16.05
N PHE A 10 -7.67 16.72 15.80
CA PHE A 10 -7.46 16.11 14.47
C PHE A 10 -8.41 16.60 13.37
N SER A 11 -9.71 16.74 13.67
CA SER A 11 -10.72 17.23 12.73
C SER A 11 -10.41 18.63 12.18
N HIS A 12 -9.63 19.43 12.92
CA HIS A 12 -9.27 20.78 12.53
C HIS A 12 -7.92 20.88 11.83
N TYR A 13 -7.10 19.83 11.72
CA TYR A 13 -5.77 19.97 11.10
C TYR A 13 -5.86 20.45 9.65
N PRO A 14 -6.62 19.78 8.74
CA PRO A 14 -6.62 20.18 7.34
C PRO A 14 -7.00 21.66 7.09
N PRO A 15 -8.05 22.22 7.72
CA PRO A 15 -8.43 23.60 7.46
C PRO A 15 -7.48 24.66 8.06
N ILE A 16 -6.82 24.38 9.20
CA ILE A 16 -6.02 25.41 9.91
C ILE A 16 -4.51 25.25 9.72
N PHE A 17 -4.05 24.12 9.18
CA PHE A 17 -2.61 23.83 9.12
C PHE A 17 -1.85 24.91 8.34
N GLN A 18 -2.37 25.32 7.19
CA GLN A 18 -1.75 26.37 6.37
C GLN A 18 -1.65 27.70 7.14
N GLU A 19 -2.76 28.15 7.73
CA GLU A 19 -2.80 29.40 8.50
C GLU A 19 -1.78 29.38 9.65
N ARG A 20 -1.69 28.27 10.39
CA ARG A 20 -0.74 28.13 11.51
C ARG A 20 0.71 28.15 11.05
N ILE A 21 1.05 27.48 9.93
CA ILE A 21 2.40 27.50 9.38
C ILE A 21 2.79 28.90 8.90
N GLU A 22 1.89 29.59 8.20
CA GLU A 22 2.12 30.96 7.74
C GLU A 22 2.25 31.95 8.90
N ALA A 23 1.39 31.85 9.92
CA ALA A 23 1.48 32.66 11.12
C ALA A 23 2.76 32.39 11.91
N SER A 24 3.16 31.12 12.03
CA SER A 24 4.41 30.74 12.71
C SER A 24 5.64 31.29 11.99
N PHE A 25 5.67 31.18 10.66
CA PHE A 25 6.72 31.77 9.84
C PHE A 25 6.76 33.30 9.96
N ALA A 26 5.61 33.98 9.95
CA ALA A 26 5.53 35.42 10.12
C ALA A 26 6.06 35.88 11.49
N ARG A 27 5.73 35.14 12.56
CA ARG A 27 6.29 35.37 13.91
C ARG A 27 7.82 35.24 13.92
N TYR A 28 8.35 34.19 13.28
CA TYR A 28 9.80 34.00 13.15
C TYR A 28 10.47 35.17 12.42
N MET A 29 9.91 35.63 11.30
CA MET A 29 10.46 36.78 10.55
C MET A 29 10.41 38.09 11.33
N ALA A 30 9.43 38.28 12.22
CA ALA A 30 9.32 39.44 13.09
C ALA A 30 10.31 39.38 14.27
N ALA A 31 10.58 38.18 14.78
CA ALA A 31 11.50 37.92 15.89
C ALA A 31 12.95 37.82 15.38
N LYS A 32 13.58 38.96 15.09
CA LYS A 32 15.01 39.03 14.72
C LYS A 32 15.88 38.29 15.77
N ASP A 33 16.55 37.23 15.34
CA ASP A 33 17.56 36.45 16.08
C ASP A 33 17.17 35.96 17.48
N VAL A 34 16.13 35.13 17.57
CA VAL A 34 15.91 34.34 18.80
C VAL A 34 16.67 33.03 18.69
N VAL A 35 17.73 32.89 19.48
CA VAL A 35 18.34 31.59 19.78
C VAL A 35 17.28 30.77 20.49
N ILE A 36 16.83 29.73 19.80
CA ILE A 36 15.83 28.84 20.34
C ILE A 36 16.57 27.84 21.24
N ASP A 37 16.48 28.07 22.54
CA ASP A 37 16.86 27.07 23.54
C ASP A 37 15.73 26.03 23.64
N VAL A 38 16.06 24.74 23.73
CA VAL A 38 15.08 23.67 23.95
C VAL A 38 15.03 23.37 25.44
N PRO A 39 14.07 23.93 26.21
CA PRO A 39 13.99 23.66 27.64
C PRO A 39 13.53 22.22 27.89
N GLY A 40 14.46 21.33 28.24
CA GLY A 40 14.19 19.96 28.67
C GLY A 40 14.14 18.91 27.56
N ASN A 41 13.56 17.74 27.86
CA ASN A 41 13.57 16.57 26.96
C ASN A 41 12.45 16.59 25.88
N VAL A 42 11.62 17.63 25.84
CA VAL A 42 10.45 17.74 24.95
C VAL A 42 10.48 19.11 24.27
N ILE A 43 10.51 19.13 22.94
CA ILE A 43 10.47 20.38 22.16
C ILE A 43 9.12 21.08 22.38
N PRO A 44 9.07 22.37 22.78
CA PRO A 44 7.80 23.11 22.86
C PRO A 44 7.01 23.14 21.54
N LEU A 45 5.67 23.21 21.59
CA LEU A 45 4.81 23.15 20.41
C LEU A 45 5.08 24.29 19.41
N ASP A 46 5.18 25.52 19.92
CA ASP A 46 5.52 26.72 19.16
C ASP A 46 6.87 26.60 18.46
N LEU A 47 7.82 25.92 19.10
CA LEU A 47 9.09 25.60 18.49
C LEU A 47 8.97 24.52 17.41
N LEU A 48 8.20 23.45 17.62
CA LEU A 48 7.96 22.47 16.55
C LEU A 48 7.28 23.09 15.33
N GLU A 49 6.32 23.99 15.54
CA GLU A 49 5.68 24.77 14.49
C GLU A 49 6.69 25.65 13.77
N THR A 50 7.52 26.39 14.52
CA THR A 50 8.53 27.28 13.96
C THR A 50 9.57 26.51 13.16
N ALA A 51 10.08 25.40 13.70
CA ALA A 51 11.05 24.53 13.02
C ALA A 51 10.48 23.90 11.73
N LEU A 52 9.18 23.61 11.71
CA LEU A 52 8.51 23.16 10.50
C LEU A 52 8.34 24.32 9.50
N ALA A 53 7.82 25.45 9.96
CA ALA A 53 7.53 26.61 9.13
C ALA A 53 8.78 27.19 8.47
N THR A 54 9.90 27.30 9.19
CA THR A 54 11.20 27.73 8.65
C THR A 54 11.75 26.73 7.65
N GLY A 55 11.63 25.43 7.94
CA GLY A 55 12.00 24.36 7.01
C GLY A 55 11.21 24.39 5.70
N GLU A 56 9.89 24.53 5.76
CA GLU A 56 9.02 24.60 4.58
C GLU A 56 9.15 25.94 3.81
N ASN A 57 9.66 26.98 4.47
CA ASN A 57 9.96 28.29 3.87
C ASN A 57 11.47 28.54 3.65
N MET A 58 12.29 27.49 3.56
CA MET A 58 13.75 27.64 3.38
C MET A 58 14.15 28.42 2.11
N HIS A 59 13.26 28.53 1.12
CA HIS A 59 13.44 29.34 -0.08
C HIS A 59 13.50 30.87 0.21
N LYS A 60 12.95 31.32 1.35
CA LYS A 60 12.94 32.73 1.77
C LYS A 60 14.08 33.09 2.71
N ILE A 61 14.46 32.16 3.58
CA ILE A 61 15.43 32.41 4.65
C ILE A 61 16.75 31.68 4.45
N GLY A 62 16.85 30.76 3.48
CA GLY A 62 17.99 29.85 3.32
C GLY A 62 17.86 28.57 4.15
N TYR A 63 18.62 27.54 3.79
CA TYR A 63 18.66 26.28 4.53
C TYR A 63 19.58 26.39 5.74
N HIS A 64 19.02 26.20 6.95
CA HIS A 64 19.72 26.36 8.23
C HIS A 64 19.87 25.03 9.01
N GLY A 65 19.62 23.89 8.36
CA GLY A 65 19.48 22.61 9.07
C GLY A 65 18.16 22.49 9.83
N GLY A 66 17.88 21.30 10.36
CA GLY A 66 16.70 21.01 11.19
C GLY A 66 17.09 20.43 12.55
N PRO A 67 16.10 20.11 13.42
CA PRO A 67 16.39 19.37 14.64
C PRO A 67 17.10 18.05 14.30
N ASN A 68 17.98 17.60 15.18
CA ASN A 68 18.74 16.37 14.99
C ASN A 68 17.86 15.14 15.33
N PHE A 69 18.01 14.00 14.62
CA PHE A 69 17.14 12.81 14.77
C PHE A 69 16.95 12.37 16.24
N PRO A 70 17.99 12.29 17.09
CA PRO A 70 17.83 11.89 18.49
C PRO A 70 16.98 12.84 19.32
N VAL A 71 17.01 14.15 19.03
CA VAL A 71 16.19 15.14 19.77
C VAL A 71 14.72 14.93 19.45
N LEU A 72 14.38 14.78 18.17
CA LEU A 72 13.00 14.53 17.74
C LEU A 72 12.48 13.18 18.25
N LEU A 73 13.30 12.13 18.19
CA LEU A 73 12.93 10.81 18.70
C LEU A 73 12.75 10.78 20.22
N THR A 74 13.64 11.42 20.97
CA THR A 74 13.49 11.57 22.42
C THR A 74 12.19 12.29 22.74
N THR A 75 11.91 13.36 22.01
CA THR A 75 10.66 14.12 22.13
C THR A 75 9.43 13.25 21.87
N MET A 76 9.42 12.46 20.80
CA MET A 76 8.31 11.54 20.48
C MET A 76 8.16 10.43 21.54
N ARG A 77 9.25 9.90 22.09
CA ARG A 77 9.23 8.88 23.15
C ARG A 77 8.69 9.46 24.46
N GLU A 78 9.12 10.65 24.84
CA GLU A 78 8.61 11.33 26.04
C GLU A 78 7.14 11.72 25.89
N TYR A 79 6.73 12.16 24.69
CA TYR A 79 5.33 12.41 24.37
C TYR A 79 4.48 11.13 24.52
N THR A 80 4.90 10.00 23.94
CA THR A 80 4.14 8.73 24.01
C THR A 80 4.11 8.10 25.40
N LYS A 81 5.09 8.39 26.26
CA LYS A 81 5.05 8.02 27.68
C LYS A 81 3.98 8.81 28.45
N LYS A 82 3.84 10.10 28.16
CA LYS A 82 2.87 10.99 28.82
C LYS A 82 1.46 10.83 28.27
N HIS A 83 1.35 10.50 26.99
CA HIS A 83 0.10 10.35 26.27
C HIS A 83 0.09 8.98 25.60
N SER A 84 -0.66 8.03 26.18
CA SER A 84 -0.88 6.71 25.61
C SER A 84 -1.78 6.72 24.35
N GLY A 85 -2.16 7.90 23.87
CA GLY A 85 -3.05 8.11 22.73
C GLY A 85 -2.35 8.03 21.37
N ASP A 86 -3.16 8.10 20.32
CA ASP A 86 -2.74 8.13 18.92
C ASP A 86 -1.84 9.37 18.66
N VAL A 87 -0.71 9.19 17.96
CA VAL A 87 0.23 10.28 17.64
C VAL A 87 -0.39 11.36 16.74
N PHE A 88 -1.39 11.00 15.95
CA PHE A 88 -2.13 11.93 15.10
C PHE A 88 -3.37 12.50 15.79
N ASP A 89 -3.83 11.97 16.93
CA ASP A 89 -4.94 12.58 17.68
C ASP A 89 -4.60 13.98 18.22
N ASN A 90 -3.30 14.25 18.48
CA ASN A 90 -2.82 15.57 18.89
C ASN A 90 -1.90 16.21 17.86
N TYR A 91 -2.08 17.52 17.65
CA TYR A 91 -1.39 18.28 16.63
C TYR A 91 0.12 18.24 16.80
N TYR A 92 0.57 18.25 18.05
CA TYR A 92 1.96 18.05 18.43
C TYR A 92 2.60 16.79 17.80
N GLY A 93 1.95 15.63 17.96
CA GLY A 93 2.50 14.38 17.44
C GLY A 93 2.50 14.34 15.91
N PHE A 94 1.47 14.90 15.28
CA PHE A 94 1.44 15.14 13.83
C PHE A 94 2.64 16.00 13.37
N LEU A 95 2.94 17.10 14.05
CA LEU A 95 4.10 17.94 13.73
C LEU A 95 5.43 17.20 13.92
N CYS A 96 5.56 16.35 14.94
CA CYS A 96 6.74 15.52 15.11
C CYS A 96 6.95 14.59 13.90
N VAL A 97 5.90 13.88 13.47
CA VAL A 97 5.96 13.00 12.30
C VAL A 97 6.28 13.80 11.03
N ARG A 98 5.69 14.98 10.85
CA ARG A 98 5.93 15.81 9.67
C ARG A 98 7.36 16.35 9.62
N ASN A 99 7.92 16.77 10.75
CA ASN A 99 9.34 17.12 10.84
C ASN A 99 10.24 15.91 10.53
N LEU A 100 9.89 14.72 11.03
CA LEU A 100 10.65 13.49 10.77
C LEU A 100 10.68 13.16 9.27
N ILE A 101 9.53 13.23 8.60
CA ILE A 101 9.45 13.00 7.14
C ILE A 101 10.36 13.98 6.40
N ARG A 102 10.28 15.28 6.71
CA ARG A 102 11.13 16.31 6.10
C ARG A 102 12.61 16.00 6.29
N MET A 103 13.00 15.64 7.51
CA MET A 103 14.39 15.29 7.83
C MET A 103 14.88 14.08 7.05
N VAL A 104 14.05 13.06 6.88
CA VAL A 104 14.39 11.89 6.06
C VAL A 104 14.58 12.27 4.59
N CYS A 105 13.69 13.07 4.01
CA CYS A 105 13.84 13.53 2.62
C CYS A 105 15.13 14.35 2.44
N ILE A 106 15.44 15.25 3.37
CA ILE A 106 16.70 16.02 3.35
C ILE A 106 17.91 15.09 3.51
N GLY A 107 17.82 14.08 4.40
CA GLY A 107 18.86 13.07 4.59
C GLY A 107 19.19 12.33 3.30
N ILE A 108 18.17 11.81 2.61
CA ILE A 108 18.30 11.15 1.30
C ILE A 108 19.01 12.05 0.28
N LEU A 109 18.60 13.31 0.17
CA LEU A 109 19.23 14.25 -0.76
C LEU A 109 20.66 14.61 -0.35
N SER A 110 20.96 14.65 0.95
CA SER A 110 22.29 14.98 1.46
C SER A 110 23.28 13.86 1.17
N GLU A 111 22.93 12.61 1.51
CA GLU A 111 23.80 11.44 1.29
C GLU A 111 24.03 11.18 -0.21
N ASN A 112 23.06 11.50 -1.07
CA ASN A 112 23.22 11.40 -2.53
C ASN A 112 23.82 12.67 -3.19
N SER A 113 24.30 13.65 -2.42
CA SER A 113 24.85 14.92 -2.96
C SER A 113 23.88 15.72 -3.86
N SER A 114 22.57 15.46 -3.75
CA SER A 114 21.50 16.09 -4.52
C SER A 114 20.85 17.28 -3.80
N LEU A 115 21.15 17.51 -2.53
CA LEU A 115 20.58 18.59 -1.72
C LEU A 115 20.85 19.97 -2.33
N GLU A 116 22.09 20.23 -2.76
CA GLU A 116 22.47 21.50 -3.39
C GLU A 116 21.69 21.74 -4.70
N GLY A 117 21.47 20.68 -5.49
CA GLY A 117 20.64 20.75 -6.69
C GLY A 117 19.17 21.06 -6.39
N PHE A 118 18.64 20.57 -5.27
CA PHE A 118 17.33 20.95 -4.78
C PHE A 118 17.28 22.42 -4.35
N LEU A 119 18.25 22.89 -3.56
CA LEU A 119 18.32 24.28 -3.09
C LEU A 119 18.39 25.28 -4.24
N ARG A 120 19.11 24.97 -5.32
CA ARG A 120 19.19 25.82 -6.52
C ARG A 120 17.88 25.91 -7.32
N LYS A 121 16.99 24.93 -7.18
CA LYS A 121 15.65 24.98 -7.79
C LYS A 121 14.68 25.85 -6.98
N LEU A 122 15.05 26.24 -5.77
CA LEU A 122 14.24 27.11 -4.93
C LEU A 122 14.26 28.56 -5.46
N ASN A 123 13.09 29.19 -5.48
CA ASN A 123 12.94 30.61 -5.81
C ASN A 123 12.04 31.27 -4.74
N SER A 124 12.19 32.58 -4.57
CA SER A 124 11.51 33.38 -3.53
C SER A 124 10.00 33.38 -3.64
N ASP A 125 9.48 33.12 -4.84
CA ASP A 125 8.06 33.27 -5.18
C ASP A 125 7.29 31.94 -5.04
N MET A 126 7.98 30.84 -4.75
CA MET A 126 7.33 29.55 -4.52
C MET A 126 6.51 29.57 -3.23
N SER A 127 5.35 28.91 -3.27
CA SER A 127 4.62 28.58 -2.05
C SER A 127 5.40 27.52 -1.26
N TRP A 128 5.24 27.55 0.07
CA TRP A 128 5.83 26.54 0.94
C TRP A 128 5.34 25.12 0.57
N HIS A 129 4.08 24.97 0.14
CA HIS A 129 3.54 23.71 -0.39
C HIS A 129 4.38 23.17 -1.54
N LYS A 130 4.68 24.02 -2.54
CA LYS A 130 5.49 23.63 -3.69
C LYS A 130 6.92 23.24 -3.31
N VAL A 131 7.49 23.88 -2.29
CA VAL A 131 8.79 23.48 -1.73
C VAL A 131 8.72 22.08 -1.11
N THR A 132 7.68 21.78 -0.34
CA THR A 132 7.50 20.44 0.27
C THR A 132 7.26 19.35 -0.76
N GLU A 133 6.47 19.62 -1.80
CA GLU A 133 6.24 18.70 -2.91
C GLU A 133 7.53 18.44 -3.69
N LEU A 134 8.30 19.49 -3.99
CA LEU A 134 9.57 19.37 -4.70
C LEU A 134 10.59 18.56 -3.89
N LEU A 135 10.69 18.81 -2.58
CA LEU A 135 11.56 18.06 -1.67
C LEU A 135 11.18 16.57 -1.66
N SER A 136 9.90 16.28 -1.47
CA SER A 136 9.36 14.92 -1.48
C SER A 136 9.64 14.22 -2.81
N SER A 137 9.32 14.86 -3.93
CA SER A 137 9.49 14.30 -5.28
C SER A 137 10.96 14.04 -5.61
N MET A 138 11.86 14.97 -5.29
CA MET A 138 13.29 14.77 -5.53
C MET A 138 13.86 13.63 -4.68
N ALA A 139 13.52 13.57 -3.39
CA ALA A 139 13.98 12.48 -2.53
C ALA A 139 13.45 11.12 -3.00
N LEU A 140 12.18 11.07 -3.41
CA LEU A 140 11.55 9.88 -3.96
C LEU A 140 12.23 9.40 -5.25
N ASN A 141 12.56 10.32 -6.17
CA ASN A 141 13.25 9.98 -7.42
C ASN A 141 14.64 9.38 -7.15
N VAL A 142 15.37 9.89 -6.14
CA VAL A 142 16.66 9.31 -5.74
C VAL A 142 16.46 7.88 -5.18
N VAL A 143 15.46 7.67 -4.33
CA VAL A 143 15.12 6.32 -3.83
C VAL A 143 14.76 5.39 -4.98
N HIS A 144 13.93 5.85 -5.91
CA HIS A 144 13.50 5.08 -7.08
C HIS A 144 14.69 4.62 -7.93
N GLN A 145 15.62 5.54 -8.22
CA GLN A 145 16.85 5.24 -8.96
C GLN A 145 17.74 4.24 -8.22
N ALA A 146 17.90 4.38 -6.90
CA ALA A 146 18.67 3.43 -6.10
C ALA A 146 18.02 2.04 -6.08
N MET A 147 16.70 1.95 -6.00
CA MET A 147 15.98 0.68 -6.06
C MET A 147 16.07 0.02 -7.45
N ALA A 148 16.18 0.80 -8.52
CA ALA A 148 16.34 0.27 -9.87
C ALA A 148 17.67 -0.48 -10.07
N THR A 149 18.71 -0.20 -9.28
CA THR A 149 19.99 -0.93 -9.36
C THR A 149 19.95 -2.33 -8.76
N ASN A 150 18.93 -2.62 -7.93
CA ASN A 150 18.81 -3.84 -7.13
C ASN A 150 20.07 -4.17 -6.29
N SER A 151 20.92 -3.18 -6.01
CA SER A 151 22.16 -3.35 -5.25
C SER A 151 21.96 -2.97 -3.78
N SER A 152 22.20 -3.91 -2.89
CA SER A 152 22.20 -3.67 -1.45
C SER A 152 23.25 -2.62 -1.04
N ASP A 153 24.37 -2.56 -1.74
CA ASP A 153 25.43 -1.58 -1.48
C ASP A 153 24.96 -0.18 -1.84
N THR A 154 24.30 -0.01 -3.00
CA THR A 154 23.72 1.29 -3.39
C THR A 154 22.68 1.79 -2.39
N ILE A 155 21.85 0.90 -1.84
CA ILE A 155 20.88 1.26 -0.80
C ILE A 155 21.59 1.59 0.53
N THR A 156 22.67 0.87 0.85
CA THR A 156 23.50 1.14 2.04
C THR A 156 24.11 2.54 1.97
N ASP A 157 24.70 2.87 0.82
CA ASP A 157 25.32 4.17 0.55
C ASP A 157 24.28 5.29 0.56
N LEU A 158 23.11 5.07 -0.05
CA LEU A 158 22.01 6.04 -0.06
C LEU A 158 21.56 6.45 1.35
N LEU A 159 21.58 5.51 2.29
CA LEU A 159 21.15 5.73 3.67
C LEU A 159 22.31 6.16 4.57
N GLY A 160 23.55 6.16 4.06
CA GLY A 160 24.74 6.54 4.82
C GLY A 160 25.02 5.61 6.00
N PHE A 161 24.68 4.32 5.90
CA PHE A 161 24.90 3.37 7.00
C PHE A 161 26.40 3.14 7.24
N GLN A 162 26.81 3.16 8.52
CA GLN A 162 28.12 2.67 8.91
C GLN A 162 28.17 1.13 8.95
N SER A 163 29.31 0.56 8.56
CA SER A 163 29.55 -0.88 8.40
C SER A 163 29.42 -1.72 9.67
N PHE A 164 29.36 -1.11 10.86
CA PHE A 164 29.13 -1.81 12.13
C PHE A 164 28.09 -1.07 12.99
N GLY A 165 26.95 -1.73 13.25
CA GLY A 165 25.89 -1.25 14.17
C GLY A 165 25.04 -0.07 13.67
N GLY A 166 25.07 0.24 12.38
CA GLY A 166 24.86 1.59 11.86
C GLY A 166 23.49 2.24 12.05
N ALA A 167 23.53 3.53 12.40
CA ALA A 167 22.46 4.49 12.18
C ALA A 167 22.48 4.99 10.72
N ALA A 168 21.32 5.30 10.16
CA ALA A 168 21.21 6.00 8.87
C ALA A 168 21.37 7.52 9.06
N PHE A 169 21.89 8.25 8.07
CA PHE A 169 22.04 9.71 8.10
C PHE A 169 22.90 10.23 9.27
N VAL A 170 24.10 9.66 9.47
CA VAL A 170 24.98 9.96 10.63
C VAL A 170 25.32 11.44 10.76
N ALA A 171 25.47 12.16 9.65
CA ALA A 171 25.75 13.61 9.66
C ALA A 171 24.69 14.42 10.42
N ASN A 172 23.46 13.92 10.50
CA ASN A 172 22.34 14.50 11.24
C ASN A 172 22.05 13.71 12.51
N GLY A 173 23.10 13.25 13.22
CA GLY A 173 23.07 12.48 14.48
C GLY A 173 22.46 11.08 14.44
N GLY A 174 22.00 10.65 13.27
CA GLY A 174 21.70 9.25 12.99
C GLY A 174 20.31 8.76 13.44
N LEU A 175 19.56 8.16 12.53
CA LEU A 175 18.38 7.36 12.83
C LEU A 175 18.82 5.91 13.11
N ARG A 176 18.70 5.43 14.35
CA ARG A 176 19.21 4.10 14.73
C ARG A 176 18.24 3.00 14.33
N GLN A 177 18.74 1.81 14.03
CA GLN A 177 17.90 0.65 13.68
C GLN A 177 16.81 0.35 14.73
N GLU A 178 17.14 0.51 16.02
CA GLU A 178 16.20 0.36 17.14
C GLU A 178 15.03 1.37 17.09
N ASP A 179 15.24 2.54 16.49
CA ASP A 179 14.19 3.55 16.34
C ASP A 179 13.18 3.16 15.27
N ALA A 180 13.56 2.34 14.28
CA ALA A 180 12.63 1.88 13.25
C ALA A 180 11.48 1.07 13.85
N HIS A 181 11.76 0.20 14.83
CA HIS A 181 10.70 -0.55 15.53
C HIS A 181 9.72 0.38 16.24
N PHE A 182 10.24 1.36 16.99
CA PHE A 182 9.42 2.35 17.69
C PHE A 182 8.55 3.15 16.71
N LEU A 183 9.14 3.64 15.61
CA LEU A 183 8.44 4.47 14.63
C LEU A 183 7.36 3.68 13.87
N VAL A 184 7.65 2.45 13.42
CA VAL A 184 6.65 1.59 12.78
C VAL A 184 5.48 1.35 13.73
N HIS A 185 5.75 1.00 14.99
CA HIS A 185 4.70 0.77 15.97
C HIS A 185 3.89 2.04 16.27
N LEU A 186 4.57 3.18 16.41
CA LEU A 186 3.95 4.48 16.68
C LEU A 186 3.00 4.89 15.55
N LEU A 187 3.46 4.84 14.30
CA LEU A 187 2.64 5.16 13.13
C LEU A 187 1.47 4.17 12.99
N TRP A 188 1.70 2.89 13.26
CA TRP A 188 0.68 1.85 13.12
C TRP A 188 -0.44 1.97 14.16
N LYS A 189 -0.12 2.38 15.39
CA LYS A 189 -1.15 2.72 16.39
C LYS A 189 -2.09 3.82 15.89
N SER A 190 -1.58 4.68 15.03
CA SER A 190 -2.26 5.85 14.47
C SER A 190 -2.71 5.68 13.02
N ARG A 191 -2.75 4.43 12.54
CA ARG A 191 -2.96 4.08 11.13
C ARG A 191 -4.27 4.61 10.53
N LYS A 192 -5.33 4.77 11.34
CA LYS A 192 -6.65 5.27 10.89
C LYS A 192 -6.54 6.64 10.22
N SER A 193 -5.62 7.47 10.71
CA SER A 193 -5.45 8.84 10.23
C SER A 193 -4.65 8.96 8.93
N ILE A 194 -3.91 7.92 8.52
CA ILE A 194 -2.96 7.99 7.39
C ILE A 194 -3.64 8.29 6.06
N ILE A 195 -4.74 7.58 5.77
CA ILE A 195 -5.48 7.76 4.51
C ILE A 195 -6.01 9.19 4.42
N LEU A 196 -6.63 9.70 5.48
CA LEU A 196 -7.16 11.06 5.51
C LEU A 196 -6.03 12.10 5.38
N LEU A 197 -4.99 12.02 6.20
CA LEU A 197 -3.87 12.97 6.17
C LEU A 197 -3.19 13.00 4.80
N LYS A 198 -3.00 11.84 4.17
CA LYS A 198 -2.42 11.73 2.83
C LYS A 198 -3.36 12.27 1.76
N SER A 199 -4.67 12.01 1.86
CA SER A 199 -5.69 12.57 0.95
C SER A 199 -5.69 14.10 0.94
N LYS A 200 -5.31 14.72 2.06
CA LYS A 200 -5.19 16.18 2.25
C LYS A 200 -3.77 16.70 2.02
N GLN A 201 -2.86 15.88 1.50
CA GLN A 201 -1.45 16.23 1.23
C GLN A 201 -0.70 16.76 2.47
N LEU A 202 -1.07 16.27 3.67
CA LEU A 202 -0.46 16.70 4.92
C LEU A 202 0.78 15.89 5.33
N LEU A 203 1.07 14.81 4.60
CA LEU A 203 2.24 13.94 4.82
C LEU A 203 3.08 13.77 3.53
N PRO A 204 3.52 14.86 2.87
CA PRO A 204 4.39 14.76 1.69
C PRO A 204 5.72 14.12 2.10
N GLY A 205 6.16 13.09 1.37
CA GLY A 205 7.39 12.34 1.66
C GLY A 205 7.19 11.10 2.55
N LEU A 206 5.96 10.79 2.99
CA LEU A 206 5.68 9.57 3.75
C LEU A 206 6.19 8.29 3.07
N PRO A 207 6.07 8.10 1.75
CA PRO A 207 6.64 6.93 1.06
C PRO A 207 8.16 6.80 1.23
N THR A 208 8.90 7.93 1.22
CA THR A 208 10.34 7.95 1.49
C THR A 208 10.64 7.52 2.94
N LEU A 209 9.86 7.99 3.92
CA LEU A 209 10.00 7.53 5.31
C LEU A 209 9.74 6.02 5.43
N LEU A 210 8.67 5.51 4.81
CA LEU A 210 8.33 4.09 4.84
C LEU A 210 9.42 3.23 4.16
N PHE A 211 10.03 3.72 3.09
CA PHE A 211 11.20 3.10 2.47
C PHE A 211 12.35 2.98 3.46
N VAL A 212 12.77 4.08 4.10
CA VAL A 212 13.85 4.06 5.10
C VAL A 212 13.54 3.10 6.24
N LEU A 213 12.31 3.15 6.79
CA LEU A 213 11.89 2.23 7.85
C LEU A 213 11.92 0.77 7.41
N SER A 214 11.58 0.48 6.15
CA SER A 214 11.66 -0.87 5.58
C SER A 214 13.09 -1.38 5.46
N GLU A 215 14.01 -0.55 4.97
CA GLU A 215 15.44 -0.91 4.81
C GLU A 215 16.12 -1.06 6.16
N MET A 216 15.76 -0.23 7.15
CA MET A 216 16.20 -0.40 8.52
C MET A 216 15.66 -1.69 9.14
N THR A 217 14.38 -2.00 8.90
CA THR A 217 13.76 -3.23 9.40
C THR A 217 14.43 -4.47 8.80
N LYS A 218 14.72 -4.50 7.49
CA LYS A 218 15.42 -5.60 6.80
C LYS A 218 16.77 -5.96 7.43
N ARG A 219 17.44 -5.00 8.07
CA ARG A 219 18.77 -5.17 8.67
C ARG A 219 18.74 -5.66 10.12
N LEU A 220 17.56 -5.69 10.75
CA LEU A 220 17.43 -6.24 12.10
C LEU A 220 17.63 -7.76 12.06
N THR A 221 18.37 -8.29 13.03
CA THR A 221 18.67 -9.73 13.14
C THR A 221 17.45 -10.56 13.58
N ASP A 222 16.49 -9.95 14.28
CA ASP A 222 15.27 -10.62 14.77
C ASP A 222 14.03 -9.76 14.48
N ILE A 223 13.50 -9.87 13.25
CA ILE A 223 12.30 -9.15 12.83
C ILE A 223 11.06 -9.96 13.19
N ARG A 224 10.31 -9.51 14.19
CA ARG A 224 9.00 -10.07 14.53
C ARG A 224 8.01 -9.91 13.38
N ASP A 225 7.23 -10.96 13.09
CA ASP A 225 6.22 -10.92 12.03
C ASP A 225 5.16 -9.84 12.27
N SER A 226 4.83 -9.54 13.54
CA SER A 226 3.94 -8.43 13.89
C SER A 226 4.48 -7.09 13.41
N GLN A 227 5.79 -6.83 13.46
CA GLN A 227 6.39 -5.61 12.94
C GLN A 227 6.30 -5.55 11.40
N LYS A 228 6.50 -6.69 10.72
CA LYS A 228 6.34 -6.77 9.26
C LYS A 228 4.89 -6.45 8.86
N VAL A 229 3.92 -7.04 9.54
CA VAL A 229 2.49 -6.79 9.31
C VAL A 229 2.14 -5.32 9.51
N GLN A 230 2.63 -4.70 10.59
CA GLN A 230 2.42 -3.27 10.85
C GLN A 230 2.98 -2.40 9.71
N LEU A 231 4.21 -2.67 9.27
CA LEU A 231 4.83 -1.93 8.18
C LEU A 231 4.10 -2.16 6.84
N GLN A 232 3.62 -3.37 6.57
CA GLN A 232 2.86 -3.66 5.35
C GLN A 232 1.55 -2.90 5.32
N ASP A 233 0.82 -2.86 6.43
CA ASP A 233 -0.42 -2.09 6.56
C ASP A 233 -0.19 -0.59 6.34
N LEU A 234 0.83 0.00 6.97
CA LEU A 234 1.23 1.39 6.73
C LEU A 234 1.56 1.66 5.25
N THR A 235 2.27 0.72 4.62
CA THR A 235 2.67 0.80 3.20
C THR A 235 1.45 0.74 2.28
N ILE A 236 0.53 -0.19 2.53
CA ILE A 236 -0.70 -0.33 1.75
C ILE A 236 -1.58 0.90 1.89
N ARG A 237 -1.80 1.41 3.10
CA ARG A 237 -2.57 2.64 3.32
C ARG A 237 -1.98 3.84 2.57
N SER A 238 -0.65 3.93 2.56
CA SER A 238 0.04 4.95 1.76
C SER A 238 -0.15 4.71 0.26
N TYR A 239 -0.14 3.47 -0.21
CA TYR A 239 -0.32 3.12 -1.62
C TYR A 239 -1.69 3.52 -2.17
N LEU A 240 -2.74 3.40 -1.36
CA LEU A 240 -4.14 3.60 -1.80
C LEU A 240 -4.50 5.04 -2.19
N VAL A 241 -3.80 6.05 -1.69
CA VAL A 241 -4.24 7.46 -1.84
C VAL A 241 -3.09 8.38 -2.24
N ASN A 242 -3.37 9.28 -3.21
CA ASN A 242 -2.48 10.34 -3.68
C ASN A 242 -1.02 9.86 -3.89
N ALA A 243 -0.85 8.68 -4.47
CA ALA A 243 0.46 8.10 -4.78
C ALA A 243 0.77 8.32 -6.26
N SER A 244 1.88 9.00 -6.54
CA SER A 244 2.46 9.08 -7.89
C SER A 244 2.97 7.71 -8.35
N GLU A 245 3.27 7.54 -9.64
CA GLU A 245 3.82 6.26 -10.14
C GLU A 245 5.13 5.85 -9.43
N PRO A 246 6.12 6.74 -9.19
CA PRO A 246 7.28 6.39 -8.37
C PRO A 246 6.92 6.01 -6.93
N ASP A 247 5.92 6.65 -6.32
CA ASP A 247 5.44 6.26 -4.98
C ASP A 247 4.91 4.82 -5.00
N ARG A 248 4.07 4.52 -5.99
CA ARG A 248 3.43 3.21 -6.15
C ARG A 248 4.47 2.12 -6.35
N GLU A 249 5.51 2.36 -7.13
CA GLU A 249 6.58 1.36 -7.34
C GLU A 249 7.38 1.08 -6.06
N ILE A 250 7.75 2.13 -5.31
CA ILE A 250 8.50 1.96 -4.05
C ILE A 250 7.63 1.21 -3.03
N LEU A 251 6.38 1.65 -2.86
CA LEU A 251 5.45 1.05 -1.90
C LEU A 251 5.08 -0.38 -2.28
N SER A 252 4.89 -0.69 -3.57
CA SER A 252 4.60 -2.04 -4.02
C SER A 252 5.77 -2.99 -3.76
N ARG A 253 7.01 -2.57 -4.00
CA ARG A 253 8.22 -3.35 -3.69
C ARG A 253 8.34 -3.65 -2.19
N ILE A 254 8.05 -2.67 -1.33
CA ILE A 254 8.03 -2.87 0.14
C ILE A 254 6.95 -3.88 0.52
N ALA A 255 5.72 -3.69 0.03
CA ALA A 255 4.59 -4.57 0.34
C ALA A 255 4.83 -6.01 -0.14
N MET A 256 5.41 -6.19 -1.33
CA MET A 256 5.78 -7.48 -1.90
C MET A 256 6.90 -8.16 -1.12
N TRP A 257 7.95 -7.43 -0.73
CA TRP A 257 9.01 -7.98 0.11
C TRP A 257 8.45 -8.55 1.42
N ILE A 258 7.58 -7.79 2.10
CA ILE A 258 6.94 -8.27 3.33
C ILE A 258 6.05 -9.47 3.05
N HIS A 259 5.24 -9.39 1.99
CA HIS A 259 4.34 -10.48 1.62
C HIS A 259 5.09 -11.80 1.38
N ASN A 260 6.16 -11.76 0.57
CA ASN A 260 6.97 -12.94 0.26
C ASN A 260 7.71 -13.46 1.51
N SER A 261 8.02 -12.59 2.47
CA SER A 261 8.63 -12.98 3.74
C SER A 261 7.65 -13.67 4.68
N LEU A 262 6.36 -13.29 4.65
CA LEU A 262 5.30 -13.89 5.47
C LEU A 262 4.65 -15.12 4.80
N HIS A 263 4.68 -15.18 3.47
CA HIS A 263 4.07 -16.22 2.64
C HIS A 263 5.08 -16.73 1.60
N PRO A 264 6.08 -17.53 2.00
CA PRO A 264 7.08 -18.03 1.07
C PRO A 264 6.43 -18.88 -0.05
N PRO A 265 6.92 -18.78 -1.31
CA PRO A 265 6.39 -19.54 -2.44
C PRO A 265 6.46 -21.06 -2.19
N GLY A 266 5.41 -21.79 -2.57
CA GLY A 266 5.36 -23.26 -2.47
C GLY A 266 4.50 -23.81 -1.33
N LEU A 267 3.87 -22.94 -0.53
CA LEU A 267 2.82 -23.31 0.43
C LEU A 267 1.49 -22.62 0.07
N PRO A 268 0.75 -23.14 -0.93
CA PRO A 268 -0.63 -22.71 -1.17
C PRO A 268 -1.44 -22.83 0.13
N GLY A 269 -1.99 -21.73 0.61
CA GLY A 269 -2.76 -21.73 1.87
C GLY A 269 -1.93 -21.62 3.15
N SER A 270 -0.71 -21.04 3.14
CA SER A 270 -0.06 -20.63 4.40
C SER A 270 -0.95 -19.61 5.12
N ASN A 271 -1.70 -20.12 6.10
CA ASN A 271 -2.74 -19.42 6.85
C ASN A 271 -2.17 -18.41 7.87
N ILE A 272 -0.97 -17.87 7.67
CA ILE A 272 -0.51 -16.73 8.45
C ILE A 272 -1.33 -15.54 7.96
N ARG A 273 -2.58 -15.44 8.42
CA ARG A 273 -3.37 -14.23 8.22
C ARG A 273 -2.61 -13.16 8.98
N PRO A 274 -2.14 -12.09 8.32
CA PRO A 274 -1.71 -10.90 9.03
C PRO A 274 -2.74 -10.58 10.11
N ASP A 275 -2.30 -10.41 11.35
CA ASP A 275 -3.17 -10.03 12.48
C ASP A 275 -3.55 -8.54 12.36
N TYR A 276 -4.09 -8.19 11.20
CA TYR A 276 -4.59 -6.88 10.88
C TYR A 276 -6.06 -6.83 11.27
N ILE A 277 -6.39 -5.89 12.14
CA ILE A 277 -7.76 -5.60 12.53
C ILE A 277 -7.95 -4.09 12.31
N PRO A 278 -8.98 -3.67 11.56
CA PRO A 278 -9.36 -2.25 11.48
C PRO A 278 -9.47 -1.67 12.89
N VAL A 279 -9.11 -0.39 13.07
CA VAL A 279 -9.24 0.25 14.39
C VAL A 279 -10.70 0.22 14.86
N ASP A 280 -11.60 0.51 13.93
CA ASP A 280 -13.06 0.49 14.06
C ASP A 280 -13.69 0.38 12.66
N ASP A 281 -15.02 0.38 12.61
CA ASP A 281 -15.77 0.29 11.35
C ASP A 281 -15.48 1.46 10.41
N ASP A 282 -15.31 2.68 10.93
CA ASP A 282 -14.96 3.85 10.11
C ASP A 282 -13.60 3.69 9.42
N ASP A 283 -12.60 3.17 10.15
CA ASP A 283 -11.29 2.82 9.59
C ASP A 283 -11.43 1.77 8.48
N GLY A 284 -12.20 0.71 8.73
CA GLY A 284 -12.44 -0.36 7.76
C GLY A 284 -13.15 0.15 6.50
N SER A 285 -14.19 0.97 6.64
CA SER A 285 -14.92 1.57 5.53
C SER A 285 -14.04 2.55 4.74
N MET A 286 -13.24 3.38 5.40
CA MET A 286 -12.32 4.30 4.74
C MET A 286 -11.28 3.56 3.90
N VAL A 287 -10.71 2.50 4.46
CA VAL A 287 -9.77 1.61 3.78
C VAL A 287 -10.41 0.96 2.55
N ALA A 288 -11.59 0.36 2.72
CA ALA A 288 -12.30 -0.31 1.65
C ALA A 288 -12.68 0.64 0.53
N GLN A 289 -13.17 1.83 0.87
CA GLN A 289 -13.50 2.85 -0.11
C GLN A 289 -12.25 3.34 -0.86
N ALA A 290 -11.11 3.48 -0.18
CA ALA A 290 -9.86 3.85 -0.84
C ALA A 290 -9.38 2.75 -1.82
N TYR A 291 -9.54 1.47 -1.47
CA TYR A 291 -9.29 0.35 -2.39
C TYR A 291 -10.23 0.37 -3.61
N ILE A 292 -11.52 0.63 -3.40
CA ILE A 292 -12.51 0.73 -4.47
C ILE A 292 -12.15 1.89 -5.42
N ASN A 293 -11.84 3.06 -4.86
CA ASN A 293 -11.49 4.27 -5.62
C ASN A 293 -10.17 4.14 -6.40
N LEU A 294 -9.24 3.29 -5.94
CA LEU A 294 -7.97 3.08 -6.63
C LEU A 294 -8.15 2.62 -8.09
N SER A 295 -9.29 1.99 -8.40
CA SER A 295 -9.55 1.36 -9.70
C SER A 295 -10.76 1.98 -10.43
N SER A 296 -11.30 3.11 -9.93
CA SER A 296 -12.40 3.83 -10.59
C SER A 296 -11.97 4.75 -11.74
N SER A 297 -10.66 4.98 -11.90
CA SER A 297 -10.09 5.54 -13.13
C SER A 297 -9.76 4.39 -14.09
N PRO A 298 -9.89 4.55 -15.43
CA PRO A 298 -9.37 3.56 -16.37
C PRO A 298 -7.95 3.19 -15.96
N ILE A 299 -7.67 1.90 -15.84
CA ILE A 299 -6.32 1.43 -15.53
C ILE A 299 -5.49 1.75 -16.76
N ASP A 300 -4.92 2.97 -16.79
CA ASP A 300 -3.96 3.36 -17.81
C ASP A 300 -2.84 2.32 -17.76
N GLN A 301 -2.68 1.60 -18.88
CA GLN A 301 -1.64 0.60 -19.10
C GLN A 301 -0.28 1.30 -19.25
N ALA A 302 0.09 2.15 -18.29
CA ALA A 302 1.31 2.93 -18.36
C ALA A 302 2.52 1.99 -18.37
N PRO A 303 3.47 2.13 -19.32
CA PRO A 303 4.52 1.14 -19.59
C PRO A 303 5.68 1.11 -18.57
N GLY A 304 5.45 1.53 -17.32
CA GLY A 304 6.52 1.86 -16.35
C GLY A 304 6.72 0.86 -15.21
N THR A 305 5.66 0.21 -14.72
CA THR A 305 5.78 -0.82 -13.68
C THR A 305 6.06 -2.17 -14.35
N SER A 306 7.05 -2.93 -13.85
CA SER A 306 7.22 -4.30 -14.35
C SER A 306 5.91 -5.07 -14.13
N THR A 307 5.44 -5.75 -15.17
CA THR A 307 4.11 -6.35 -15.23
C THR A 307 3.89 -7.34 -14.08
N ASP A 308 4.93 -8.07 -13.66
CA ASP A 308 4.99 -8.96 -12.50
C ASP A 308 4.67 -8.24 -11.17
N MET A 309 5.11 -6.99 -11.03
CA MET A 309 4.89 -6.19 -9.83
C MET A 309 3.44 -5.75 -9.70
N PHE A 310 2.74 -5.57 -10.84
CA PHE A 310 1.34 -5.16 -10.87
C PHE A 310 0.39 -6.28 -10.40
N ILE A 311 0.56 -7.52 -10.89
CA ILE A 311 -0.24 -8.65 -10.39
C ILE A 311 0.13 -8.99 -8.94
N GLY A 312 1.42 -8.92 -8.60
CA GLY A 312 1.90 -9.12 -7.23
C GLY A 312 1.23 -8.17 -6.24
N ILE A 313 1.26 -6.86 -6.50
CA ILE A 313 0.63 -5.89 -5.59
C ILE A 313 -0.90 -6.05 -5.55
N SER A 314 -1.54 -6.42 -6.66
CA SER A 314 -2.99 -6.69 -6.68
C SER A 314 -3.37 -7.83 -5.75
N MET A 315 -2.59 -8.92 -5.76
CA MET A 315 -2.78 -10.03 -4.81
C MET A 315 -2.59 -9.59 -3.36
N VAL A 316 -1.54 -8.82 -3.06
CA VAL A 316 -1.29 -8.31 -1.70
C VAL A 316 -2.43 -7.42 -1.20
N LEU A 317 -2.87 -6.46 -2.03
CA LEU A 317 -3.98 -5.57 -1.71
C LEU A 317 -5.28 -6.35 -1.49
N PHE A 318 -5.56 -7.35 -2.34
CA PHE A 318 -6.77 -8.15 -2.23
C PHE A 318 -6.80 -9.03 -0.98
N ARG A 319 -5.69 -9.68 -0.65
CA ARG A 319 -5.57 -10.44 0.61
C ARG A 319 -5.75 -9.54 1.82
N TRP A 320 -5.23 -8.32 1.76
CA TRP A 320 -5.39 -7.35 2.84
C TRP A 320 -6.82 -6.82 2.95
N ILE A 321 -7.47 -6.44 1.85
CA ILE A 321 -8.87 -5.95 1.89
C ILE A 321 -9.83 -7.04 2.36
N PHE A 322 -9.57 -8.31 2.03
CA PHE A 322 -10.32 -9.43 2.60
C PHE A 322 -10.29 -9.40 4.12
N ILE A 323 -9.12 -9.19 4.73
CA ILE A 323 -9.00 -9.14 6.19
C ILE A 323 -9.77 -7.95 6.75
N VAL A 324 -9.64 -6.76 6.12
CA VAL A 324 -10.40 -5.55 6.48
C VAL A 324 -11.91 -5.83 6.48
N LEU A 325 -12.42 -6.48 5.44
CA LEU A 325 -13.85 -6.75 5.28
C LEU A 325 -14.35 -7.92 6.12
N THR A 326 -13.46 -8.71 6.73
CA THR A 326 -13.83 -9.85 7.58
C THR A 326 -13.64 -9.60 9.07
N LYS A 327 -13.01 -8.49 9.45
CA LYS A 327 -12.73 -8.10 10.84
C LYS A 327 -13.30 -6.70 11.14
N PRO A 328 -13.72 -6.40 12.38
CA PRO A 328 -13.71 -7.27 13.57
C PRO A 328 -14.78 -8.38 13.54
N GLU A 329 -14.71 -9.34 14.46
CA GLU A 329 -15.76 -10.34 14.68
C GLU A 329 -16.56 -9.96 15.94
N PRO A 330 -17.90 -9.85 15.90
CA PRO A 330 -18.77 -10.05 14.73
C PRO A 330 -18.61 -8.93 13.69
N ARG A 331 -18.74 -9.31 12.42
CA ARG A 331 -18.55 -8.42 11.28
C ARG A 331 -19.63 -7.33 11.22
N SER A 332 -19.20 -6.12 10.87
CA SER A 332 -20.08 -4.97 10.80
C SER A 332 -20.91 -4.96 9.51
N PRO A 333 -22.23 -4.69 9.56
CA PRO A 333 -23.07 -4.54 8.37
C PRO A 333 -22.58 -3.47 7.39
N SER A 334 -21.96 -2.38 7.88
CA SER A 334 -21.44 -1.32 7.00
C SER A 334 -20.26 -1.78 6.15
N LEU A 335 -19.45 -2.72 6.65
CA LEU A 335 -18.38 -3.35 5.88
C LEU A 335 -18.93 -4.38 4.89
N ASP A 336 -20.03 -5.06 5.24
CA ASP A 336 -20.68 -6.03 4.35
C ASP A 336 -21.17 -5.36 3.05
N GLU A 337 -21.74 -4.16 3.16
CA GLU A 337 -22.23 -3.39 2.02
C GLU A 337 -21.14 -3.07 0.98
N LEU A 338 -19.87 -3.06 1.39
CA LEU A 338 -18.72 -2.78 0.53
C LEU A 338 -18.18 -4.03 -0.20
N ILE A 339 -18.59 -5.24 0.23
CA ILE A 339 -18.08 -6.51 -0.32
C ILE A 339 -18.29 -6.60 -1.84
N PRO A 340 -19.51 -6.37 -2.41
CA PRO A 340 -19.72 -6.53 -3.85
C PRO A 340 -18.81 -5.61 -4.67
N ALA A 341 -18.66 -4.35 -4.26
CA ALA A 341 -17.82 -3.38 -4.94
C ALA A 341 -16.32 -3.75 -4.86
N ALA A 342 -15.84 -4.15 -3.68
CA ALA A 342 -14.45 -4.58 -3.52
C ALA A 342 -14.14 -5.84 -4.34
N MET A 343 -15.06 -6.80 -4.39
CA MET A 343 -14.93 -8.00 -5.21
C MET A 343 -14.94 -7.69 -6.72
N ASN A 344 -15.79 -6.75 -7.16
CA ASN A 344 -15.80 -6.30 -8.55
C ASN A 344 -14.45 -5.74 -8.97
N ILE A 345 -13.82 -4.91 -8.13
CA ILE A 345 -12.47 -4.39 -8.39
C ILE A 345 -11.44 -5.51 -8.51
N ALA A 346 -11.53 -6.53 -7.66
CA ALA A 346 -10.62 -7.66 -7.73
C ALA A 346 -10.74 -8.43 -9.06
N LEU A 347 -11.98 -8.61 -9.53
CA LEU A 347 -12.29 -9.25 -10.81
C LEU A 347 -11.85 -8.43 -12.02
N GLU A 348 -12.09 -7.11 -12.03
CA GLU A 348 -11.62 -6.24 -13.10
C GLU A 348 -10.09 -6.25 -13.21
N ARG A 349 -9.38 -6.28 -12.08
CA ARG A 349 -7.91 -6.44 -12.08
C ARG A 349 -7.49 -7.79 -12.64
N LEU A 350 -8.19 -8.87 -12.28
CA LEU A 350 -7.91 -10.19 -12.83
C LEU A 350 -8.16 -10.22 -14.35
N ARG A 351 -9.23 -9.58 -14.82
CA ARG A 351 -9.53 -9.44 -16.24
C ARG A 351 -8.41 -8.73 -16.99
N VAL A 352 -7.90 -7.61 -16.48
CA VAL A 352 -6.76 -6.90 -17.08
C VAL A 352 -5.54 -7.80 -17.21
N GLU A 353 -5.24 -8.64 -16.21
CA GLU A 353 -4.15 -9.60 -16.33
C GLU A 353 -4.42 -10.65 -17.40
N ILE A 354 -5.61 -11.26 -17.41
CA ILE A 354 -5.97 -12.27 -18.40
C ILE A 354 -5.96 -11.70 -19.83
N ASP A 355 -6.45 -10.48 -20.02
CA ASP A 355 -6.41 -9.74 -21.30
C ASP A 355 -4.97 -9.51 -21.79
N ARG A 356 -3.98 -9.42 -20.90
CA ARG A 356 -2.58 -9.30 -21.32
C ARG A 356 -2.03 -10.54 -21.98
N GLU A 357 -2.50 -11.74 -21.61
CA GLU A 357 -2.10 -12.98 -22.30
C GLU A 357 -2.47 -12.93 -23.79
N SER A 358 -3.56 -12.23 -24.13
CA SER A 358 -4.00 -12.00 -25.51
C SER A 358 -3.00 -11.17 -26.32
N SER A 359 -2.21 -10.31 -25.64
CA SER A 359 -1.18 -9.47 -26.26
C SER A 359 0.19 -10.14 -26.34
N GLY A 360 0.38 -11.29 -25.67
CA GLY A 360 1.60 -12.08 -25.67
C GLY A 360 1.67 -13.05 -24.48
N PRO A 361 2.47 -14.12 -24.57
CA PRO A 361 2.57 -15.11 -23.49
C PRO A 361 3.16 -14.49 -22.21
N MET A 362 2.46 -14.66 -21.08
CA MET A 362 2.96 -14.31 -19.76
C MET A 362 4.22 -15.10 -19.41
N THR A 363 5.10 -14.48 -18.62
CA THR A 363 6.20 -15.17 -17.95
C THR A 363 5.65 -16.22 -16.98
N GLU A 364 6.44 -17.24 -16.66
CA GLU A 364 6.07 -18.29 -15.70
C GLU A 364 5.71 -17.69 -14.32
N THR A 365 6.47 -16.69 -13.88
CA THR A 365 6.22 -15.98 -12.62
C THR A 365 4.89 -15.25 -12.62
N MET A 366 4.59 -14.49 -13.69
CA MET A 366 3.29 -13.81 -13.83
C MET A 366 2.14 -14.81 -13.83
N ARG A 367 2.26 -15.89 -14.62
CA ARG A 367 1.24 -16.93 -14.70
C ARG A 367 0.95 -17.55 -13.35
N THR A 368 2.00 -17.81 -12.57
CA THR A 368 1.91 -18.34 -11.20
C THR A 368 1.22 -17.35 -10.25
N LEU A 369 1.55 -16.06 -10.32
CA LEU A 369 0.90 -15.03 -9.50
C LEU A 369 -0.57 -14.83 -9.86
N THR A 370 -0.90 -14.80 -11.16
CA THR A 370 -2.28 -14.74 -11.66
C THR A 370 -3.08 -15.95 -11.17
N TRP A 371 -2.46 -17.15 -11.14
CA TRP A 371 -3.07 -18.35 -10.58
C TRP A 371 -3.42 -18.19 -9.09
N TYR A 372 -2.46 -17.81 -8.25
CA TYR A 372 -2.71 -17.58 -6.82
C TYR A 372 -3.81 -16.53 -6.59
N TYR A 373 -3.78 -15.46 -7.37
CA TYR A 373 -4.74 -14.37 -7.26
C TYR A 373 -6.17 -14.80 -7.61
N SER A 374 -6.36 -15.48 -8.74
CA SER A 374 -7.67 -16.02 -9.15
C SER A 374 -8.23 -16.97 -8.11
N ALA A 375 -7.39 -17.86 -7.59
CA ALA A 375 -7.81 -18.86 -6.63
C ALA A 375 -8.22 -18.24 -5.28
N ASP A 376 -7.51 -17.19 -4.85
CA ASP A 376 -7.93 -16.38 -3.70
C ASP A 376 -9.28 -15.70 -3.93
N ILE A 377 -9.50 -15.10 -5.10
CA ILE A 377 -10.77 -14.45 -5.44
C ILE A 377 -11.93 -15.44 -5.32
N CYS A 378 -11.82 -16.61 -5.97
CA CYS A 378 -12.88 -17.63 -5.96
C CYS A 378 -13.20 -18.10 -4.53
N ARG A 379 -12.16 -18.41 -3.73
CA ARG A 379 -12.34 -18.86 -2.34
C ARG A 379 -13.03 -17.80 -1.48
N GLN A 380 -12.70 -16.52 -1.68
CA GLN A 380 -13.22 -15.44 -0.88
C GLN A 380 -14.64 -15.04 -1.26
N ILE A 381 -15.01 -15.10 -2.55
CA ILE A 381 -16.41 -14.93 -3.01
C ILE A 381 -17.32 -15.91 -2.26
N ARG A 382 -16.95 -17.19 -2.25
CA ARG A 382 -17.69 -18.22 -1.52
C ARG A 382 -17.80 -17.88 -0.04
N TRP A 383 -16.65 -17.58 0.58
CA TRP A 383 -16.61 -17.26 2.01
C TRP A 383 -17.56 -16.09 2.32
N PHE A 384 -17.54 -15.03 1.53
CA PHE A 384 -18.43 -13.89 1.72
C PHE A 384 -19.90 -14.26 1.52
N HIS A 385 -20.24 -15.06 0.51
CA HIS A 385 -21.62 -15.49 0.33
C HIS A 385 -22.13 -16.32 1.52
N GLU A 386 -21.36 -17.30 1.99
CA GLU A 386 -21.75 -18.20 3.09
C GLU A 386 -21.84 -17.47 4.44
N ASN A 387 -20.99 -16.48 4.66
CA ASN A 387 -20.85 -15.81 5.96
C ASN A 387 -21.60 -14.46 6.02
N THR A 388 -22.15 -13.97 4.90
CA THR A 388 -22.93 -12.74 4.87
C THR A 388 -24.39 -12.95 5.24
N ARG A 389 -24.78 -12.33 6.37
CA ARG A 389 -26.12 -12.46 6.93
C ARG A 389 -27.15 -11.70 6.10
N ALA A 390 -26.80 -10.51 5.61
CA ALA A 390 -27.70 -9.64 4.85
C ALA A 390 -28.05 -10.28 3.48
N PRO A 391 -29.33 -10.62 3.21
CA PRO A 391 -29.74 -11.18 1.92
C PRO A 391 -29.48 -10.22 0.76
N SER A 392 -29.72 -8.91 0.94
CA SER A 392 -29.48 -7.89 -0.07
C SER A 392 -28.02 -7.82 -0.52
N VAL A 393 -27.07 -7.97 0.41
CA VAL A 393 -25.63 -7.98 0.09
C VAL A 393 -25.25 -9.26 -0.66
N ARG A 394 -25.83 -10.41 -0.28
CA ARG A 394 -25.61 -11.67 -1.01
C ARG A 394 -26.16 -11.61 -2.43
N GLU A 395 -27.36 -11.07 -2.61
CA GLU A 395 -27.95 -10.83 -3.93
C GLU A 395 -27.08 -9.88 -4.76
N ALA A 396 -26.63 -8.75 -4.18
CA ALA A 396 -25.73 -7.82 -4.85
C ALA A 396 -24.39 -8.47 -5.25
N LEU A 397 -23.83 -9.34 -4.40
CA LEU A 397 -22.63 -10.10 -4.72
C LEU A 397 -22.86 -11.05 -5.92
N VAL A 398 -24.00 -11.74 -5.97
CA VAL A 398 -24.35 -12.59 -7.12
C VAL A 398 -24.53 -11.76 -8.39
N THR A 399 -25.35 -10.71 -8.33
CA THR A 399 -25.60 -9.81 -9.48
C THR A 399 -24.29 -9.23 -10.02
N MET A 400 -23.37 -8.85 -9.14
CA MET A 400 -22.05 -8.37 -9.54
C MET A 400 -21.28 -9.41 -10.36
N LEU A 401 -21.30 -10.70 -9.97
CA LEU A 401 -20.59 -11.75 -10.70
C LEU A 401 -21.14 -11.98 -12.11
N TYR A 402 -22.46 -11.83 -12.29
CA TYR A 402 -23.08 -11.85 -13.61
C TYR A 402 -22.66 -10.66 -14.46
N ASN A 403 -22.72 -9.46 -13.90
CA ASN A 403 -22.30 -8.22 -14.58
C ASN A 403 -20.81 -8.23 -14.93
N ALA A 404 -19.99 -8.89 -14.13
CA ALA A 404 -18.56 -9.08 -14.37
C ALA A 404 -18.26 -10.25 -15.33
N GLU A 405 -19.28 -10.86 -15.94
CA GLU A 405 -19.14 -12.00 -16.87
C GLU A 405 -18.24 -13.11 -16.31
N PHE A 406 -18.41 -13.42 -15.02
CA PHE A 406 -17.46 -14.23 -14.27
C PHE A 406 -17.15 -15.61 -14.90
N HIS A 407 -18.13 -16.21 -15.59
CA HIS A 407 -17.95 -17.46 -16.31
C HIS A 407 -16.98 -17.36 -17.48
N ASP A 408 -17.08 -16.28 -18.26
CA ASP A 408 -16.15 -16.00 -19.35
C ASP A 408 -14.73 -15.80 -18.79
N LEU A 409 -14.62 -14.99 -17.73
CA LEU A 409 -13.35 -14.74 -17.04
C LEU A 409 -12.70 -16.04 -16.55
N LEU A 410 -13.47 -16.94 -15.94
CA LEU A 410 -13.00 -18.27 -15.52
C LEU A 410 -12.55 -19.13 -16.70
N GLY A 411 -13.28 -19.10 -17.83
CA GLY A 411 -12.91 -19.86 -19.02
C GLY A 411 -11.61 -19.38 -19.64
N ARG A 412 -11.42 -18.06 -19.72
CA ARG A 412 -10.19 -17.45 -20.21
C ARG A 412 -9.00 -17.72 -19.27
N TYR A 413 -9.23 -17.66 -17.96
CA TYR A 413 -8.25 -18.07 -16.96
C TYR A 413 -7.81 -19.53 -17.14
N LEU A 414 -8.75 -20.43 -17.37
CA LEU A 414 -8.48 -21.85 -17.57
C LEU A 414 -7.57 -22.12 -18.74
N THR A 415 -7.76 -21.40 -19.83
CA THR A 415 -6.87 -21.44 -21.00
C THR A 415 -5.43 -21.05 -20.64
N ILE A 416 -5.22 -20.11 -19.72
CA ILE A 416 -3.89 -19.72 -19.23
C ILE A 416 -3.26 -20.83 -18.38
N VAL A 417 -4.04 -21.41 -17.46
CA VAL A 417 -3.57 -22.48 -16.57
C VAL A 417 -3.08 -23.68 -17.38
N PHE A 418 -3.86 -24.14 -18.36
CA PHE A 418 -3.51 -25.29 -19.20
C PHE A 418 -2.30 -25.10 -20.13
N ARG A 419 -1.80 -23.87 -20.30
CA ARG A 419 -0.51 -23.61 -20.98
C ARG A 419 0.70 -23.84 -20.09
N SER A 420 0.51 -23.95 -18.78
CA SER A 420 1.61 -24.21 -17.85
C SER A 420 2.01 -25.68 -17.91
N GLN A 421 3.24 -25.98 -18.32
CA GLN A 421 3.76 -27.35 -18.39
C GLN A 421 4.03 -27.95 -17.00
N ASP A 422 3.98 -27.14 -15.94
CA ASP A 422 4.34 -27.49 -14.55
C ASP A 422 3.17 -27.29 -13.55
N ILE A 423 1.94 -27.64 -13.95
CA ILE A 423 0.83 -27.65 -12.98
C ILE A 423 1.06 -28.79 -11.98
N LYS A 424 1.44 -28.44 -10.75
CA LYS A 424 1.47 -29.40 -9.64
C LYS A 424 0.04 -29.94 -9.41
N PRO A 425 -0.16 -31.26 -9.19
CA PRO A 425 -1.48 -31.84 -8.96
C PRO A 425 -2.31 -31.16 -7.86
N GLN A 426 -1.65 -30.70 -6.79
CA GLN A 426 -2.27 -29.94 -5.69
C GLN A 426 -2.89 -28.62 -6.16
N MET A 427 -2.30 -27.98 -7.18
CA MET A 427 -2.83 -26.74 -7.77
C MET A 427 -4.06 -27.02 -8.63
N TRP A 428 -4.14 -28.21 -9.25
CA TRP A 428 -5.30 -28.65 -10.00
C TRP A 428 -6.48 -28.97 -9.09
N GLU A 429 -6.26 -29.71 -8.00
CA GLU A 429 -7.28 -30.02 -7.00
C GLU A 429 -7.83 -28.75 -6.33
N PHE A 430 -6.93 -27.82 -5.96
CA PHE A 430 -7.32 -26.54 -5.36
C PHE A 430 -8.24 -25.72 -6.29
N PHE A 431 -7.95 -25.75 -7.59
CA PHE A 431 -8.71 -25.01 -8.58
C PHE A 431 -10.08 -25.64 -8.90
N LEU A 432 -10.13 -26.96 -9.11
CA LEU A 432 -11.39 -27.68 -9.31
C LEU A 432 -12.33 -27.49 -8.12
N GLY A 433 -11.78 -27.54 -6.90
CA GLY A 433 -12.55 -27.21 -5.70
C GLY A 433 -13.13 -25.79 -5.76
N GLY A 434 -12.39 -24.81 -6.26
CA GLY A 434 -12.88 -23.44 -6.45
C GLY A 434 -14.01 -23.32 -7.48
N ILE A 435 -13.91 -24.03 -8.61
CA ILE A 435 -14.97 -24.07 -9.64
C ILE A 435 -16.24 -24.69 -9.10
N GLU A 436 -16.15 -25.89 -8.52
CA GLU A 436 -17.31 -26.63 -8.00
C GLU A 436 -18.05 -25.76 -6.98
N GLN A 437 -17.29 -25.06 -6.14
CA GLN A 437 -17.81 -24.14 -5.14
C GLN A 437 -18.55 -22.93 -5.74
N VAL A 438 -18.07 -22.35 -6.83
CA VAL A 438 -18.78 -21.24 -7.49
C VAL A 438 -20.00 -21.73 -8.25
N SER A 439 -19.93 -22.91 -8.87
CA SER A 439 -21.07 -23.55 -9.53
C SER A 439 -22.21 -23.83 -8.54
N ASP A 440 -21.89 -24.44 -7.39
CA ASP A 440 -22.85 -24.69 -6.31
C ASP A 440 -23.46 -23.38 -5.79
N PHE A 441 -22.65 -22.33 -5.69
CA PHE A 441 -23.10 -20.99 -5.28
C PHE A 441 -24.10 -20.35 -6.26
N LEU A 442 -23.85 -20.42 -7.57
CA LEU A 442 -24.74 -19.84 -8.58
C LEU A 442 -26.08 -20.59 -8.66
N ASN A 443 -26.06 -21.90 -8.42
CA ASN A 443 -27.27 -22.73 -8.35
C ASN A 443 -28.19 -22.34 -7.19
N LEU A 444 -27.68 -21.66 -6.16
CA LEU A 444 -28.45 -21.20 -4.99
C LEU A 444 -29.05 -19.80 -5.16
N SER A 445 -28.77 -19.10 -6.28
CA SER A 445 -29.23 -17.73 -6.48
C SER A 445 -30.70 -17.66 -6.96
N PRO A 446 -31.54 -16.81 -6.34
CA PRO A 446 -32.90 -16.61 -6.80
C PRO A 446 -32.94 -15.67 -8.03
N ARG A 447 -33.42 -16.22 -9.16
CA ARG A 447 -33.75 -15.53 -10.43
C ARG A 447 -32.57 -15.02 -11.26
N ILE A 448 -31.82 -15.96 -11.83
CA ILE A 448 -30.93 -15.68 -12.96
C ILE A 448 -31.78 -15.71 -14.24
N PRO A 449 -31.71 -14.70 -15.13
CA PRO A 449 -32.36 -14.73 -16.43
C PRO A 449 -31.92 -15.96 -17.24
N THR A 450 -32.85 -16.64 -17.92
CA THR A 450 -32.56 -17.85 -18.70
C THR A 450 -31.43 -17.65 -19.72
N THR A 451 -31.35 -16.46 -20.31
CA THR A 451 -30.28 -16.07 -21.25
C THR A 451 -28.90 -16.06 -20.62
N GLU A 452 -28.78 -15.68 -19.35
CA GLU A 452 -27.49 -15.71 -18.63
C GLU A 452 -27.11 -17.14 -18.23
N MET A 453 -28.09 -17.99 -17.93
CA MET A 453 -27.85 -19.42 -17.69
C MET A 453 -27.34 -20.14 -18.95
N GLU A 454 -27.92 -19.84 -20.11
CA GLU A 454 -27.47 -20.40 -21.40
C GLU A 454 -26.06 -19.94 -21.77
N SER A 455 -25.75 -18.65 -21.55
CA SER A 455 -24.40 -18.10 -21.74
C SER A 455 -23.37 -18.78 -20.82
N ALA A 456 -23.70 -18.92 -19.54
CA ALA A 456 -22.84 -19.62 -18.57
C ALA A 456 -22.62 -21.09 -18.96
N ALA A 457 -23.67 -21.81 -19.36
CA ALA A 457 -23.58 -23.20 -19.79
C ALA A 457 -22.69 -23.36 -21.05
N ALA A 458 -22.80 -22.44 -22.01
CA ALA A 458 -21.93 -22.42 -23.19
C ALA A 458 -20.45 -22.22 -22.81
N GLN A 459 -20.16 -21.30 -21.89
CA GLN A 459 -18.80 -21.07 -21.39
C GLN A 459 -18.24 -22.30 -20.64
N TRP A 460 -19.05 -22.95 -19.80
CA TRP A 460 -18.66 -24.21 -19.15
C TRP A 460 -18.36 -25.33 -20.15
N LEU A 461 -19.16 -25.45 -21.21
CA LEU A 461 -18.90 -26.43 -22.27
C LEU A 461 -17.55 -26.17 -22.98
N LYS A 462 -17.21 -24.90 -23.26
CA LYS A 462 -15.90 -24.51 -23.81
C LYS A 462 -14.76 -24.97 -22.89
N ILE A 463 -14.90 -24.71 -21.59
CA ILE A 463 -13.94 -25.11 -20.56
C ILE A 463 -13.74 -26.63 -20.55
N THR A 464 -14.83 -27.40 -20.45
CA THR A 464 -14.79 -28.86 -20.39
C THR A 464 -14.11 -29.45 -21.63
N ASN A 465 -14.37 -28.88 -22.81
CA ASN A 465 -13.72 -29.30 -24.05
C ASN A 465 -12.21 -29.03 -24.03
N HIS A 466 -11.75 -27.89 -23.51
CA HIS A 466 -10.32 -27.60 -23.35
C HIS A 466 -9.62 -28.54 -22.36
N VAL A 467 -10.27 -28.80 -21.20
CA VAL A 467 -9.77 -29.75 -20.20
C VAL A 467 -9.63 -31.15 -20.82
N PHE A 468 -10.67 -31.60 -21.52
CA PHE A 468 -10.70 -32.93 -22.16
C PHE A 468 -9.66 -33.05 -23.27
N TYR A 469 -9.45 -32.00 -24.07
CA TYR A 469 -8.43 -32.00 -25.12
C TYR A 469 -7.02 -32.11 -24.53
N HIS A 470 -6.74 -31.39 -23.44
CA HIS A 470 -5.44 -31.46 -22.77
C HIS A 470 -5.18 -32.82 -22.09
N LEU A 471 -6.19 -33.38 -21.42
CA LEU A 471 -6.08 -34.68 -20.76
C LEU A 471 -5.94 -35.85 -21.75
N ASN A 472 -6.56 -35.76 -22.94
CA ASN A 472 -6.49 -36.81 -23.96
C ASN A 472 -5.33 -36.63 -24.95
N SER A 473 -4.71 -35.46 -25.02
CA SER A 473 -3.51 -35.26 -25.83
C SER A 473 -2.29 -35.89 -25.14
N LEU A 474 -1.91 -37.10 -25.56
CA LEU A 474 -0.68 -37.81 -25.17
C LEU A 474 0.63 -37.12 -25.64
N LEU A 475 0.57 -35.85 -26.07
CA LEU A 475 1.70 -35.07 -26.57
C LEU A 475 1.75 -33.73 -25.82
N PRO A 476 2.93 -33.28 -25.36
CA PRO A 476 3.12 -31.92 -24.86
C PRO A 476 2.84 -30.96 -26.01
N CYS A 477 1.64 -30.38 -26.04
CA CYS A 477 1.19 -29.59 -27.17
C CYS A 477 1.59 -28.12 -26.97
N PRO A 478 2.49 -27.54 -27.79
CA PRO A 478 2.57 -26.10 -27.91
C PRO A 478 1.27 -25.64 -28.57
N THR A 479 0.42 -24.95 -27.81
CA THR A 479 -0.97 -24.67 -28.19
C THR A 479 -1.06 -24.03 -29.59
N PRO A 480 -1.80 -24.60 -30.56
CA PRO A 480 -1.98 -24.00 -31.87
C PRO A 480 -2.73 -22.67 -31.75
N LYS A 481 -2.19 -21.61 -32.37
CA LYS A 481 -2.80 -20.28 -32.49
C LYS A 481 -4.29 -20.27 -32.89
N ALA A 482 -4.78 -21.30 -33.56
CA ALA A 482 -6.17 -21.42 -33.98
C ALA A 482 -7.15 -21.56 -32.80
N ILE A 483 -6.80 -22.32 -31.76
CA ILE A 483 -7.65 -22.51 -30.57
C ILE A 483 -7.75 -21.20 -29.75
N LEU A 484 -6.69 -20.39 -29.84
CA LEU A 484 -6.59 -19.05 -29.25
C LEU A 484 -7.55 -18.05 -29.91
N GLY A 485 -7.65 -18.08 -31.24
CA GLY A 485 -8.62 -17.26 -31.98
C GLY A 485 -10.05 -17.64 -31.61
N ASP A 486 -10.38 -18.92 -31.60
CA ASP A 486 -11.74 -19.39 -31.30
C ASP A 486 -12.19 -19.13 -29.84
N ALA A 487 -11.24 -19.03 -28.89
CA ALA A 487 -11.53 -18.74 -27.49
C ALA A 487 -11.51 -17.24 -27.15
N MET A 488 -10.92 -16.39 -28.00
CA MET A 488 -10.79 -14.94 -27.77
C MET A 488 -11.65 -14.09 -28.71
N ASP A 489 -12.05 -14.60 -29.87
CA ASP A 489 -12.83 -13.87 -30.88
C ASP A 489 -14.35 -14.15 -30.81
N ALA A 490 -14.85 -14.85 -29.77
CA ALA A 490 -16.23 -15.36 -29.69
C ALA A 490 -17.01 -14.98 -28.43
#